data_AF-A0A4T0MAM5-F1
#
_entry.id   AF-A0A4T0MAM5-F1
#
_cell.length_a   1.000
_cell.length_b   1.000
_cell.length_c   1.000
_cell.angle_alpha   90.00
_cell.angle_beta   90.00
_cell.angle_gamma   90.00
#
_symmetry.space_group_name_H-M   'P 1'
#
loop_
_entity.id
_entity.type
_entity.pdbx_description
1 polymer ?
#
loop_
_entity_poly.entity_id
_entity_poly.type
_entity_poly.pdbx_seq_one_letter_code
_entity_poly.pdbx_strand_id
1 'polypeptide(L)'
;MTLALRTPWTVWGIHRPPSSKIVDYEKDLIKVASFDSVESFWNTYSYLNPPSTLPVVTDYQLFRSGVRPVWEDPENIKGGKWILRLKKGIVDQFWEDLVLAIIGGSIAGGTDDICGAVVSIRAAEDIISVWIKREDPLLIDSVKYHWILEERQQGLIDWWIDMFSCIRCVFIRLQDVSLTITAGSGFLIQENRDYGHEAALASSALLTLSSIRRARKGARLPQFLTALGLASGAYYALKIKQFQDGF
;
A
#
# COMPACT_ATOMS: atom_id res chain seq x y z
N MET A 1 -18.73 0.37 24.91
CA MET A 1 -19.48 -0.50 23.97
C MET A 1 -18.42 -1.25 23.19
N THR A 2 -18.42 -2.58 23.24
CA THR A 2 -17.47 -3.42 22.50
C THR A 2 -18.09 -3.81 21.15
N LEU A 3 -17.37 -3.62 20.06
CA LEU A 3 -17.81 -4.04 18.73
C LEU A 3 -17.56 -5.54 18.55
N ALA A 4 -18.63 -6.34 18.64
CA ALA A 4 -18.55 -7.79 18.44
C ALA A 4 -18.28 -8.14 16.98
N LEU A 5 -17.38 -9.09 16.76
CA LEU A 5 -17.13 -9.65 15.44
C LEU A 5 -18.23 -10.64 15.07
N ARG A 6 -18.51 -10.75 13.75
CA ARG A 6 -19.49 -11.70 13.23
C ARG A 6 -19.12 -13.15 13.58
N THR A 7 -17.83 -13.45 13.55
CA THR A 7 -17.29 -14.75 13.92
C THR A 7 -16.04 -14.59 14.77
N PRO A 8 -15.87 -15.41 15.82
CA PRO A 8 -14.64 -15.42 16.60
C PRO A 8 -13.50 -16.05 15.80
N TRP A 9 -12.28 -15.56 16.01
CA TRP A 9 -11.07 -16.01 15.32
C TRP A 9 -9.98 -16.42 16.31
N THR A 10 -9.06 -17.25 15.85
CA THR A 10 -7.92 -17.77 16.61
C THR A 10 -6.64 -17.64 15.80
N VAL A 11 -5.62 -17.08 16.42
CA VAL A 11 -4.27 -16.98 15.87
C VAL A 11 -3.45 -18.17 16.33
N TRP A 12 -2.77 -18.81 15.39
CA TRP A 12 -1.86 -19.91 15.59
C TRP A 12 -0.49 -19.55 15.03
N GLY A 13 0.56 -20.10 15.64
CA GLY A 13 1.93 -19.95 15.18
C GLY A 13 2.62 -21.30 15.12
N ILE A 14 3.43 -21.49 14.09
CA ILE A 14 4.37 -22.61 13.98
C ILE A 14 5.72 -22.02 13.65
N HIS A 15 6.73 -22.29 14.47
CA HIS A 15 8.12 -21.99 14.13
C HIS A 15 8.90 -23.30 14.04
N ARG A 16 9.66 -23.46 12.96
CA ARG A 16 10.48 -24.66 12.75
C ARG A 16 11.94 -24.29 12.47
N PRO A 17 12.91 -24.99 13.07
CA PRO A 17 14.28 -24.92 12.63
C PRO A 17 14.41 -25.43 11.18
N PRO A 18 15.30 -24.86 10.34
CA PRO A 18 15.48 -25.28 8.95
C PRO A 18 15.90 -26.75 8.76
N SER A 19 16.38 -27.42 9.80
CA SER A 19 16.89 -28.80 9.76
C SER A 19 15.90 -29.88 10.20
N SER A 20 14.76 -29.51 10.81
CA SER A 20 13.81 -30.49 11.34
C SER A 20 12.86 -30.99 10.25
N LYS A 21 12.75 -32.32 10.12
CA LYS A 21 11.69 -32.94 9.30
C LYS A 21 10.34 -32.81 10.02
N ILE A 22 9.26 -32.71 9.24
CA ILE A 22 7.89 -32.72 9.77
C ILE A 22 7.61 -34.13 10.30
N VAL A 23 7.53 -34.27 11.62
CA VAL A 23 7.12 -35.53 12.25
C VAL A 23 5.62 -35.49 12.56
N ASP A 24 5.15 -34.43 13.25
CA ASP A 24 3.74 -34.23 13.58
C ASP A 24 3.37 -32.73 13.52
N TYR A 25 2.71 -32.29 12.45
CA TYR A 25 2.34 -30.88 12.25
C TYR A 25 1.44 -30.33 13.37
N GLU A 26 0.50 -31.14 13.87
CA GLU A 26 -0.43 -30.73 14.92
C GLU A 26 0.26 -30.44 16.26
N LYS A 27 1.39 -31.10 16.56
CA LYS A 27 2.11 -30.91 17.83
C LYS A 27 2.91 -29.62 17.87
N ASP A 28 3.37 -29.18 16.70
CA ASP A 28 4.12 -27.92 16.55
C ASP A 28 3.19 -26.69 16.47
N LEU A 29 1.87 -26.91 16.41
CA LEU A 29 0.86 -25.87 16.33
C LEU A 29 0.62 -25.23 17.69
N ILE A 30 1.07 -23.99 17.86
CA ILE A 30 0.88 -23.23 19.09
C ILE A 30 -0.31 -22.29 18.92
N LYS A 31 -1.32 -22.44 19.78
CA LYS A 31 -2.42 -21.49 19.90
C LYS A 31 -1.93 -20.23 20.60
N VAL A 32 -1.90 -19.09 19.89
CA VAL A 32 -1.37 -17.83 20.43
C VAL A 32 -2.46 -17.08 21.18
N ALA A 33 -3.59 -16.83 20.53
CA ALA A 33 -4.69 -16.05 21.10
C ALA A 33 -6.00 -16.33 20.35
N SER A 34 -7.13 -16.06 21.01
CA SER A 34 -8.46 -16.07 20.42
C SER A 34 -9.16 -14.76 20.76
N PHE A 35 -9.95 -14.24 19.83
CA PHE A 35 -10.69 -13.00 20.00
C PHE A 35 -12.06 -13.07 19.31
N ASP A 36 -13.02 -12.35 19.87
CA ASP A 36 -14.43 -12.30 19.46
C ASP A 36 -14.95 -10.86 19.27
N SER A 37 -14.15 -9.85 19.65
CA SER A 37 -14.44 -8.43 19.47
C SER A 37 -13.30 -7.69 18.78
N VAL A 38 -13.60 -6.52 18.19
CA VAL A 38 -12.62 -5.64 17.56
C VAL A 38 -11.59 -5.14 18.58
N GLU A 39 -12.02 -4.85 19.80
CA GLU A 39 -11.11 -4.40 20.86
C GLU A 39 -10.17 -5.53 21.31
N SER A 40 -10.69 -6.76 21.43
CA SER A 40 -9.88 -7.94 21.75
C SER A 40 -8.87 -8.24 20.63
N PHE A 41 -9.29 -8.06 19.36
CA PHE A 41 -8.40 -8.15 18.21
C PHE A 41 -7.24 -7.15 18.31
N TRP A 42 -7.51 -5.84 18.44
CA TRP A 42 -6.45 -4.83 18.50
C TRP A 42 -5.55 -4.99 19.72
N ASN A 43 -6.12 -5.37 20.87
CA ASN A 43 -5.34 -5.68 22.06
C ASN A 43 -4.40 -6.86 21.82
N THR A 44 -4.82 -7.87 21.05
CA THR A 44 -3.96 -9.01 20.71
C THR A 44 -2.93 -8.65 19.64
N TYR A 45 -3.38 -8.07 18.54
CA TYR A 45 -2.59 -7.79 17.35
C TYR A 45 -1.46 -6.80 17.62
N SER A 46 -1.67 -5.82 18.51
CA SER A 46 -0.63 -4.86 18.90
C SER A 46 0.57 -5.47 19.63
N TYR A 47 0.42 -6.65 20.24
CA TYR A 47 1.53 -7.39 20.86
C TYR A 47 2.11 -8.48 19.93
N LEU A 48 1.51 -8.73 18.77
CA LEU A 48 2.06 -9.68 17.80
C LEU A 48 3.22 -9.05 17.04
N ASN A 49 4.25 -9.86 16.81
CA ASN A 49 5.36 -9.45 15.96
C ASN A 49 4.89 -9.41 14.49
N PRO A 50 5.26 -8.38 13.72
CA PRO A 50 4.92 -8.32 12.30
C PRO A 50 5.59 -9.48 11.54
N PRO A 51 4.95 -10.04 10.50
CA PRO A 51 5.44 -11.21 9.77
C PRO A 51 6.89 -11.10 9.30
N SER A 52 7.35 -9.93 8.87
CA SER A 52 8.72 -9.68 8.40
C SER A 52 9.79 -9.89 9.46
N THR A 53 9.46 -9.70 10.74
CA THR A 53 10.39 -9.83 11.86
C THR A 53 10.51 -11.26 12.38
N LEU A 54 9.63 -12.16 11.91
CA LEU A 54 9.65 -13.53 12.35
C LEU A 54 10.86 -14.29 11.77
N PRO A 55 11.35 -15.31 12.49
CA PRO A 55 12.38 -16.17 11.96
C PRO A 55 11.96 -16.85 10.65
N VAL A 56 12.93 -17.15 9.80
CA VAL A 56 12.67 -17.93 8.57
C VAL A 56 12.10 -19.30 8.93
N VAL A 57 11.19 -19.82 8.10
CA VAL A 57 10.44 -21.07 8.34
C VAL A 57 9.45 -20.95 9.52
N THR A 58 8.84 -19.77 9.65
CA THR A 58 7.70 -19.52 10.55
C THR A 58 6.42 -19.38 9.74
N ASP A 59 5.35 -19.98 10.24
CA ASP A 59 4.01 -19.91 9.69
C ASP A 59 3.07 -19.27 10.73
N TYR A 60 2.52 -18.09 10.42
CA TYR A 60 1.45 -17.45 11.20
C TYR A 60 0.11 -17.71 10.53
N GLN A 61 -0.90 -18.03 11.34
CA GLN A 61 -2.16 -18.53 10.83
C GLN A 61 -3.31 -17.89 11.60
N LEU A 62 -4.31 -17.39 10.89
CA LEU A 62 -5.54 -16.86 11.45
C LEU A 62 -6.68 -17.74 10.96
N PHE A 63 -7.34 -18.46 11.86
CA PHE A 63 -8.45 -19.35 11.52
C PHE A 63 -9.68 -19.04 12.35
N ARG A 64 -10.85 -19.35 11.80
CA ARG A 64 -12.11 -19.24 12.53
C ARG A 64 -12.05 -20.10 13.80
N SER A 65 -12.62 -19.61 14.90
CA SER A 65 -12.64 -20.37 16.16
C SER A 65 -13.35 -21.70 15.97
N GLY A 66 -12.72 -22.78 16.42
CA GLY A 66 -13.21 -24.15 16.27
C GLY A 66 -12.77 -24.85 14.98
N VAL A 67 -12.21 -24.14 14.01
CA VAL A 67 -11.59 -24.72 12.81
C VAL A 67 -10.10 -24.91 13.06
N ARG A 68 -9.61 -26.14 12.89
CA ARG A 68 -8.18 -26.42 13.01
C ARG A 68 -7.49 -26.06 11.70
N PRO A 69 -6.28 -25.47 11.74
CA PRO A 69 -5.52 -25.10 10.54
C PRO A 69 -4.82 -26.30 9.90
N VAL A 70 -5.59 -27.37 9.67
CA VAL A 70 -5.15 -28.65 9.12
C VAL A 70 -6.13 -29.06 8.02
N TRP A 71 -5.64 -29.75 6.98
CA TRP A 71 -6.49 -30.14 5.85
C TRP A 71 -7.46 -31.26 6.21
N GLU A 72 -7.18 -32.00 7.27
CA GLU A 72 -8.00 -33.05 7.87
C GLU A 72 -9.24 -32.52 8.61
N ASP A 73 -9.34 -31.20 8.82
CA ASP A 73 -10.51 -30.60 9.45
C ASP A 73 -11.73 -30.70 8.54
N PRO A 74 -12.92 -31.12 9.03
CA PRO A 74 -14.12 -31.30 8.21
C PRO A 74 -14.52 -30.06 7.40
N GLU A 75 -14.20 -28.87 7.88
CA GLU A 75 -14.47 -27.60 7.21
C GLU A 75 -13.48 -27.31 6.07
N ASN A 76 -12.26 -27.88 6.14
CA ASN A 76 -11.21 -27.66 5.15
C ASN A 76 -11.15 -28.76 4.07
N ILE A 77 -11.60 -29.99 4.37
CA ILE A 77 -11.50 -31.15 3.45
C ILE A 77 -12.16 -30.91 2.09
N LYS A 78 -13.30 -30.21 2.06
CA LYS A 78 -14.09 -29.95 0.83
C LYS A 78 -13.71 -28.66 0.13
N GLY A 79 -12.73 -27.96 0.69
CA GLY A 79 -12.36 -26.62 0.32
C GLY A 79 -11.18 -26.56 -0.65
N GLY A 80 -10.55 -25.40 -0.66
CA GLY A 80 -9.34 -25.13 -1.42
C GLY A 80 -8.43 -24.15 -0.70
N LYS A 81 -7.20 -24.04 -1.21
CA LYS A 81 -6.21 -23.10 -0.71
C LYS A 81 -5.71 -22.25 -1.87
N TRP A 82 -6.00 -20.96 -1.83
CA TRP A 82 -5.38 -20.00 -2.74
C TRP A 82 -4.03 -19.55 -2.17
N ILE A 83 -3.04 -19.35 -3.04
CA ILE A 83 -1.66 -19.03 -2.65
C ILE A 83 -1.18 -17.84 -3.46
N LEU A 84 -0.66 -16.84 -2.75
CA LEU A 84 0.02 -15.67 -3.28
C LEU A 84 1.49 -15.70 -2.84
N ARG A 85 2.40 -15.50 -3.80
CA ARG A 85 3.84 -15.41 -3.54
C ARG A 85 4.27 -13.96 -3.67
N LEU A 86 4.84 -13.43 -2.58
CA LEU A 86 5.26 -12.05 -2.46
C LEU A 86 6.79 -11.97 -2.38
N LYS A 87 7.33 -10.90 -2.94
CA LYS A 87 8.73 -10.53 -2.71
C LYS A 87 8.91 -10.09 -1.25
N LYS A 88 10.15 -10.15 -0.76
CA LYS A 88 10.48 -9.66 0.59
C LYS A 88 10.24 -8.15 0.71
N GLY A 89 9.77 -7.74 1.89
CA GLY A 89 9.62 -6.33 2.27
C GLY A 89 8.21 -5.76 2.16
N ILE A 90 7.28 -6.48 1.51
CA ILE A 90 5.87 -6.03 1.37
C ILE A 90 4.89 -6.87 2.22
N VAL A 91 5.33 -7.99 2.80
CA VAL A 91 4.43 -8.98 3.44
C VAL A 91 3.61 -8.42 4.61
N ASP A 92 4.15 -7.46 5.38
CA ASP A 92 3.49 -6.95 6.58
C ASP A 92 2.19 -6.24 6.26
N GLN A 93 2.23 -5.32 5.29
CA GLN A 93 1.07 -4.57 4.84
C GLN A 93 0.02 -5.51 4.25
N PHE A 94 0.44 -6.40 3.35
CA PHE A 94 -0.46 -7.39 2.74
C PHE A 94 -1.08 -8.34 3.77
N TRP A 95 -0.34 -8.71 4.83
CA TRP A 95 -0.90 -9.55 5.87
C TRP A 95 -1.93 -8.80 6.73
N GLU A 96 -1.63 -7.56 7.12
CA GLU A 96 -2.52 -6.73 7.91
C GLU A 96 -3.83 -6.43 7.17
N ASP A 97 -3.73 -6.01 5.91
CA ASP A 97 -4.90 -5.73 5.07
C ASP A 97 -5.76 -6.99 4.90
N LEU A 98 -5.14 -8.17 4.85
CA LEU A 98 -5.86 -9.45 4.71
C LEU A 98 -6.63 -9.77 5.97
N VAL A 99 -5.97 -9.67 7.11
CA VAL A 99 -6.55 -9.94 8.42
C VAL A 99 -7.71 -8.98 8.67
N LEU A 100 -7.55 -7.69 8.38
CA LEU A 100 -8.60 -6.68 8.51
C LEU A 100 -9.76 -6.93 7.55
N ALA A 101 -9.50 -7.29 6.29
CA ALA A 101 -10.54 -7.61 5.32
C ALA A 101 -11.35 -8.86 5.72
N ILE A 102 -10.70 -9.88 6.27
CA ILE A 102 -11.34 -11.12 6.75
C ILE A 102 -12.20 -10.83 7.99
N ILE A 103 -11.64 -10.14 8.98
CA ILE A 103 -12.33 -9.86 10.25
C ILE A 103 -13.46 -8.83 10.06
N GLY A 104 -13.24 -7.82 9.23
CA GLY A 104 -14.22 -6.80 8.87
C GLY A 104 -15.33 -7.29 7.93
N GLY A 105 -15.13 -8.44 7.28
CA GLY A 105 -16.11 -9.06 6.39
C GLY A 105 -16.30 -8.36 5.05
N SER A 106 -15.29 -7.64 4.59
CA SER A 106 -15.31 -6.90 3.32
C SER A 106 -15.09 -7.79 2.08
N ILE A 107 -14.76 -9.07 2.27
CA ILE A 107 -14.50 -10.00 1.16
C ILE A 107 -15.83 -10.45 0.54
N ALA A 108 -15.96 -10.27 -0.78
CA ALA A 108 -17.17 -10.64 -1.50
C ALA A 108 -17.39 -12.15 -1.47
N GLY A 109 -18.56 -12.58 -0.98
CA GLY A 109 -18.87 -13.97 -0.62
C GLY A 109 -19.29 -14.15 0.84
N GLY A 110 -18.88 -13.21 1.70
CA GLY A 110 -19.15 -13.27 3.13
C GLY A 110 -18.08 -14.06 3.88
N THR A 111 -17.91 -13.74 5.16
CA THR A 111 -16.87 -14.35 6.01
C THR A 111 -17.03 -15.86 6.21
N ASP A 112 -18.20 -16.42 5.92
CA ASP A 112 -18.58 -17.82 6.20
C ASP A 112 -17.94 -18.85 5.29
N ASP A 113 -17.57 -18.43 4.09
CA ASP A 113 -16.87 -19.32 3.16
C ASP A 113 -15.35 -19.33 3.41
N ILE A 114 -14.83 -18.42 4.24
CA ILE A 114 -13.41 -18.34 4.57
C ILE A 114 -13.15 -19.13 5.87
N CYS A 115 -12.30 -20.15 5.78
CA CYS A 115 -11.84 -20.90 6.93
C CYS A 115 -10.74 -20.15 7.69
N GLY A 116 -9.81 -19.55 6.96
CA GLY A 116 -8.67 -18.84 7.53
C GLY A 116 -7.65 -18.36 6.50
N ALA A 117 -6.60 -17.71 6.99
CA ALA A 117 -5.45 -17.27 6.23
C ALA A 117 -4.14 -17.69 6.92
N VAL A 118 -3.09 -17.86 6.12
CA VAL A 118 -1.76 -18.27 6.56
C VAL A 118 -0.72 -17.39 5.88
N VAL A 119 0.21 -16.86 6.63
CA VAL A 119 1.45 -16.26 6.12
C VAL A 119 2.63 -17.16 6.50
N SER A 120 3.41 -17.51 5.48
CA SER A 120 4.53 -18.42 5.56
C SER A 120 5.80 -17.68 5.17
N ILE A 121 6.66 -17.43 6.16
CA ILE A 121 7.94 -16.75 5.96
C ILE A 121 8.97 -17.77 5.47
N ARG A 122 9.50 -17.57 4.26
CA ARG A 122 10.57 -18.41 3.68
C ARG A 122 11.80 -17.57 3.38
N ALA A 123 12.89 -18.21 2.94
CA ALA A 123 14.15 -17.52 2.72
C ALA A 123 14.11 -16.60 1.48
N ALA A 124 13.55 -17.11 0.38
CA ALA A 124 13.54 -16.40 -0.90
C ALA A 124 12.31 -15.49 -1.10
N GLU A 125 11.14 -15.97 -0.73
CA GLU A 125 9.85 -15.29 -0.92
C GLU A 125 8.97 -15.48 0.31
N ASP A 126 7.99 -14.61 0.50
CA ASP A 126 6.95 -14.79 1.50
C ASP A 126 5.69 -15.30 0.82
N ILE A 127 4.98 -16.20 1.49
CA ILE A 127 3.83 -16.87 0.89
C ILE A 127 2.61 -16.58 1.75
N ILE A 128 1.63 -15.91 1.19
CA ILE A 128 0.30 -15.73 1.80
C ILE A 128 -0.62 -16.79 1.21
N SER A 129 -1.51 -17.33 2.02
CA SER A 129 -2.48 -18.32 1.60
C SER A 129 -3.83 -18.11 2.27
N VAL A 130 -4.90 -18.26 1.51
CA VAL A 130 -6.27 -18.16 2.01
C VAL A 130 -6.95 -19.51 1.84
N TRP A 131 -7.56 -19.99 2.92
CA TRP A 131 -8.28 -21.25 2.98
C TRP A 131 -9.77 -20.99 2.89
N ILE A 132 -10.41 -21.65 1.93
CA ILE A 132 -11.81 -21.47 1.59
C ILE A 132 -12.53 -22.79 1.79
N LYS A 133 -13.71 -22.76 2.39
CA LYS A 133 -14.54 -23.93 2.73
C LYS A 133 -15.06 -24.68 1.49
N ARG A 134 -15.29 -23.95 0.39
CA ARG A 134 -15.72 -24.48 -0.90
C ARG A 134 -14.87 -23.85 -2.00
N GLU A 135 -14.46 -24.67 -2.96
CA GLU A 135 -13.82 -24.19 -4.18
C GLU A 135 -14.87 -23.53 -5.08
N ASP A 136 -15.06 -22.22 -4.92
CA ASP A 136 -15.88 -21.39 -5.79
C ASP A 136 -14.96 -20.43 -6.57
N PRO A 137 -14.90 -20.54 -7.92
CA PRO A 137 -14.11 -19.64 -8.75
C PRO A 137 -14.41 -18.16 -8.51
N LEU A 138 -15.65 -17.79 -8.19
CA LEU A 138 -16.04 -16.40 -7.98
C LEU A 138 -15.48 -15.82 -6.67
N LEU A 139 -15.37 -16.65 -5.63
CA LEU A 139 -14.74 -16.28 -4.36
C LEU A 139 -13.23 -16.11 -4.52
N ILE A 140 -12.62 -17.05 -5.24
CA ILE A 140 -11.19 -16.99 -5.54
C ILE A 140 -10.90 -15.74 -6.37
N ASP A 141 -11.75 -15.44 -7.34
CA ASP A 141 -11.61 -14.27 -8.18
C ASP A 141 -11.91 -12.99 -7.40
N SER A 142 -12.83 -12.95 -6.45
CA SER A 142 -13.05 -11.75 -5.62
C SER A 142 -11.86 -11.43 -4.73
N VAL A 143 -11.28 -12.45 -4.08
CA VAL A 143 -10.03 -12.33 -3.32
C VAL A 143 -8.91 -11.90 -4.27
N LYS A 144 -8.79 -12.50 -5.45
CA LYS A 144 -7.81 -12.06 -6.45
C LYS A 144 -8.05 -10.62 -6.91
N TYR A 145 -9.26 -10.19 -7.22
CA TYR A 145 -9.52 -8.88 -7.84
C TYR A 145 -9.30 -7.74 -6.87
N HIS A 146 -9.71 -7.88 -5.61
CA HIS A 146 -9.43 -6.88 -4.59
C HIS A 146 -7.90 -6.73 -4.40
N TRP A 147 -7.17 -7.84 -4.43
CA TRP A 147 -5.73 -7.89 -4.12
C TRP A 147 -4.81 -7.63 -5.32
N ILE A 148 -5.18 -8.06 -6.53
CA ILE A 148 -4.44 -7.82 -7.78
C ILE A 148 -4.57 -6.37 -8.21
N LEU A 149 -5.71 -5.72 -7.95
CA LEU A 149 -5.83 -4.28 -8.20
C LEU A 149 -4.95 -3.48 -7.24
N GLU A 150 -4.80 -3.95 -6.00
CA GLU A 150 -3.92 -3.33 -5.01
C GLU A 150 -2.45 -3.62 -5.29
N GLU A 151 -2.06 -4.83 -5.71
CA GLU A 151 -0.70 -5.13 -6.17
C GLU A 151 -0.38 -4.44 -7.50
N ARG A 152 -1.36 -4.21 -8.39
CA ARG A 152 -1.19 -3.34 -9.56
C ARG A 152 -1.13 -1.88 -9.18
N GLN A 153 -1.88 -1.40 -8.18
CA GLN A 153 -1.80 -0.03 -7.72
C GLN A 153 -0.50 0.20 -6.96
N GLN A 154 -0.07 -0.70 -6.08
CA GLN A 154 1.23 -0.69 -5.42
C GLN A 154 2.35 -0.87 -6.44
N GLY A 155 2.21 -1.71 -7.45
CA GLY A 155 3.15 -1.81 -8.57
C GLY A 155 3.14 -0.57 -9.46
N LEU A 156 2.01 0.12 -9.60
CA LEU A 156 1.90 1.43 -10.26
C LEU A 156 2.44 2.56 -9.40
N ILE A 157 2.33 2.46 -8.07
CA ILE A 157 2.80 3.38 -7.02
C ILE A 157 4.29 3.18 -6.81
N ASP A 158 4.81 1.95 -6.87
CA ASP A 158 6.22 1.57 -6.85
C ASP A 158 6.85 1.84 -8.20
N TRP A 159 6.14 1.64 -9.31
CA TRP A 159 6.56 2.15 -10.61
C TRP A 159 6.50 3.68 -10.64
N TRP A 160 5.53 4.31 -9.96
CA TRP A 160 5.48 5.76 -9.76
C TRP A 160 6.67 6.20 -8.90
N ILE A 161 6.88 5.59 -7.74
CA ILE A 161 7.92 5.89 -6.76
C ILE A 161 9.28 5.57 -7.35
N ASP A 162 9.46 4.52 -8.17
CA ASP A 162 10.69 4.20 -8.90
C ASP A 162 10.88 5.12 -10.11
N MET A 163 9.81 5.49 -10.83
CA MET A 163 9.84 6.54 -11.84
C MET A 163 10.22 7.90 -11.22
N PHE A 164 9.82 8.15 -9.98
CA PHE A 164 10.13 9.34 -9.20
C PHE A 164 11.41 9.22 -8.36
N SER A 165 11.91 8.01 -8.08
CA SER A 165 13.15 7.71 -7.34
C SER A 165 14.34 7.76 -8.29
N CYS A 166 14.15 7.26 -9.51
CA CYS A 166 15.09 7.45 -10.63
C CYS A 166 15.19 8.94 -11.05
N ILE A 167 14.26 9.79 -10.57
CA ILE A 167 14.23 11.23 -10.81
C ILE A 167 14.02 12.02 -9.50
N ARG A 168 15.10 12.17 -8.72
CA ARG A 168 15.46 13.48 -8.11
C ARG A 168 14.52 13.98 -7.00
N CYS A 169 14.79 13.62 -5.74
CA CYS A 169 14.22 14.17 -4.49
C CYS A 169 14.24 15.72 -4.34
N VAL A 170 14.86 16.46 -5.25
CA VAL A 170 14.91 17.94 -5.24
C VAL A 170 13.99 18.55 -6.30
N PHE A 171 13.52 17.79 -7.29
CA PHE A 171 12.70 18.32 -8.39
C PHE A 171 11.20 18.28 -8.10
N ILE A 172 10.73 17.17 -7.54
CA ILE A 172 9.31 16.99 -7.16
C ILE A 172 8.91 18.05 -6.13
N ARG A 173 9.73 18.24 -5.07
CA ARG A 173 9.47 19.28 -4.06
C ARG A 173 9.46 20.70 -4.64
N LEU A 174 10.20 20.98 -5.72
CA LEU A 174 10.18 22.30 -6.39
C LEU A 174 9.02 22.45 -7.37
N GLN A 175 8.60 21.36 -8.02
CA GLN A 175 7.48 21.37 -8.96
C GLN A 175 6.14 21.39 -8.23
N ASP A 176 6.01 20.70 -7.10
CA ASP A 176 4.84 20.76 -6.21
C ASP A 176 4.70 22.15 -5.57
N VAL A 177 5.82 22.75 -5.14
CA VAL A 177 5.85 24.13 -4.65
C VAL A 177 5.46 25.10 -5.77
N SER A 178 5.97 24.93 -6.99
CA SER A 178 5.55 25.73 -8.15
C SER A 178 4.07 25.57 -8.46
N LEU A 179 3.51 24.36 -8.44
CA LEU A 179 2.09 24.13 -8.68
C LEU A 179 1.23 24.81 -7.62
N THR A 180 1.64 24.76 -6.35
CA THR A 180 0.96 25.42 -5.24
C THR A 180 1.01 26.95 -5.38
N ILE A 181 2.17 27.52 -5.74
CA ILE A 181 2.32 28.96 -5.98
C ILE A 181 1.50 29.38 -7.20
N THR A 182 1.48 28.60 -8.28
CA THR A 182 0.68 28.90 -9.47
C THR A 182 -0.82 28.88 -9.16
N ALA A 183 -1.31 27.87 -8.43
CA ALA A 183 -2.71 27.81 -8.00
C ALA A 183 -3.08 29.00 -7.10
N GLY A 184 -2.23 29.33 -6.14
CA GLY A 184 -2.40 30.52 -5.29
C GLY A 184 -2.39 31.83 -6.09
N SER A 185 -1.50 31.95 -7.08
CA SER A 185 -1.43 33.12 -7.96
C SER A 185 -2.69 33.29 -8.81
N GLY A 186 -3.27 32.20 -9.32
CA GLY A 186 -4.52 32.23 -10.08
C GLY A 186 -5.70 32.70 -9.23
N PHE A 187 -5.78 32.24 -7.97
CA PHE A 187 -6.78 32.69 -7.02
C PHE A 187 -6.62 34.19 -6.68
N LEU A 188 -5.40 34.65 -6.43
CA LEU A 188 -5.11 36.07 -6.16
C LEU A 188 -5.46 36.97 -7.35
N ILE A 189 -5.20 36.52 -8.58
CA ILE A 189 -5.58 37.24 -9.80
C ILE A 189 -7.11 37.31 -9.93
N GLN A 190 -7.84 36.24 -9.60
CA GLN A 190 -9.31 36.23 -9.64
C GLN A 190 -9.95 37.12 -8.59
N GLU A 191 -9.36 37.19 -7.39
CA GLU A 191 -9.83 38.08 -6.31
C GLU A 191 -9.36 39.54 -6.47
N ASN A 192 -8.68 39.88 -7.57
CA ASN A 192 -8.10 41.20 -7.84
C ASN A 192 -7.24 41.71 -6.66
N ARG A 193 -6.48 40.80 -6.04
CA ARG A 193 -5.56 41.09 -4.95
C ARG A 193 -4.19 41.46 -5.51
N ASP A 194 -3.49 42.32 -4.78
CA ASP A 194 -2.11 42.67 -5.10
C ASP A 194 -1.22 41.40 -5.08
N TYR A 195 -0.15 41.39 -5.90
CA TYR A 195 0.88 40.34 -5.99
C TYR A 195 0.55 39.06 -6.80
N GLY A 196 -0.64 38.94 -7.40
CA GLY A 196 -1.00 37.77 -8.22
C GLY A 196 -0.02 37.49 -9.37
N HIS A 197 0.35 38.52 -10.14
CA HIS A 197 1.27 38.37 -11.27
C HIS A 197 2.72 38.12 -10.85
N GLU A 198 3.16 38.67 -9.71
CA GLU A 198 4.50 38.47 -9.16
C GLU A 198 4.69 37.04 -8.64
N ALA A 199 3.67 36.49 -7.97
CA ALA A 199 3.66 35.10 -7.54
C ALA A 199 3.71 34.14 -8.74
N ALA A 200 2.97 34.44 -9.81
CA ALA A 200 2.99 33.65 -11.04
C ALA A 200 4.37 33.69 -11.72
N LEU A 201 5.01 34.87 -11.78
CA LEU A 201 6.39 35.02 -12.29
C LEU A 201 7.40 34.21 -11.46
N ALA A 202 7.31 34.27 -10.13
CA ALA A 202 8.18 33.52 -9.24
C ALA A 202 8.06 32.01 -9.46
N SER A 203 6.85 31.50 -9.66
CA SER A 203 6.60 30.08 -9.98
C SER A 203 7.24 29.67 -11.31
N SER A 204 7.06 30.46 -12.36
CA SER A 204 7.68 30.21 -13.67
C SER A 204 9.22 30.26 -13.60
N ALA A 205 9.78 31.17 -12.81
CA ALA A 205 11.23 31.26 -12.57
C ALA A 205 11.76 30.01 -11.83
N LEU A 206 11.03 29.51 -10.83
CA LEU A 206 11.40 28.29 -10.13
C LEU A 206 11.41 27.07 -11.06
N LEU A 207 10.41 26.92 -11.93
CA LEU A 207 10.37 25.83 -12.92
C LEU A 207 11.56 25.89 -13.87
N THR A 208 11.86 27.07 -14.41
CA THR A 208 12.97 27.24 -15.37
C THR A 208 14.35 27.04 -14.73
N LEU A 209 14.57 27.57 -13.52
CA LEU A 209 15.79 27.33 -12.74
C LEU A 209 15.98 25.84 -12.42
N SER A 210 14.88 25.14 -12.12
CA SER A 210 14.91 23.70 -11.89
C SER A 210 15.31 22.92 -13.15
N SER A 211 14.93 23.38 -14.34
CA SER A 211 15.39 22.81 -15.62
C SER A 211 16.88 23.10 -15.87
N ILE A 212 17.36 24.32 -15.64
CA ILE A 212 18.79 24.68 -15.84
C ILE A 212 19.70 23.84 -14.94
N ARG A 213 19.33 23.67 -13.66
CA ARG A 213 20.08 22.84 -12.71
C ARG A 213 20.16 21.38 -13.16
N ARG A 214 19.16 20.89 -13.89
CA ARG A 214 19.13 19.54 -14.45
C ARG A 214 20.04 19.39 -15.66
N ALA A 215 20.02 20.39 -16.55
CA ALA A 215 20.88 20.46 -17.73
C ALA A 215 22.36 20.36 -17.33
N ARG A 216 22.77 21.09 -16.28
CA ARG A 216 24.14 21.05 -15.74
C ARG A 216 24.57 19.68 -15.20
N LYS A 217 23.62 18.82 -14.82
CA LYS A 217 23.88 17.46 -14.33
C LYS A 217 23.83 16.39 -15.43
N GLY A 218 23.72 16.78 -16.70
CA GLY A 218 23.69 15.85 -17.84
C GLY A 218 22.40 15.01 -17.96
N ALA A 219 21.35 15.34 -17.20
CA ALA A 219 20.10 14.58 -17.23
C ALA A 219 19.13 15.12 -18.30
N ARG A 220 18.33 14.22 -18.90
CA ARG A 220 17.36 14.56 -19.95
C ARG A 220 16.32 15.57 -19.44
N LEU A 221 16.10 16.65 -20.19
CA LEU A 221 15.17 17.71 -19.84
C LEU A 221 13.75 17.42 -20.36
N PRO A 222 12.69 17.76 -19.60
CA PRO A 222 11.34 17.82 -20.13
C PRO A 222 11.21 19.09 -20.99
N GLN A 223 11.45 18.96 -22.30
CA GLN A 223 11.51 20.08 -23.26
C GLN A 223 10.23 20.91 -23.25
N PHE A 224 9.07 20.26 -23.26
CA PHE A 224 7.76 20.90 -23.24
C PHE A 224 7.54 21.76 -21.98
N LEU A 225 7.77 21.19 -20.79
CA LEU A 225 7.60 21.91 -19.51
C LEU A 225 8.58 23.08 -19.37
N THR A 226 9.81 22.92 -19.88
CA THR A 226 10.81 23.98 -19.84
C THR A 226 10.40 25.15 -20.76
N ALA A 227 9.87 24.85 -21.95
CA ALA A 227 9.35 25.87 -22.86
C ALA A 227 8.15 26.61 -22.26
N LEU A 228 7.22 25.89 -21.62
CA LEU A 228 6.08 26.49 -20.93
C LEU A 228 6.50 27.39 -19.76
N GLY A 229 7.49 26.97 -18.96
CA GLY A 229 8.03 27.78 -17.87
C GLY A 229 8.64 29.09 -18.36
N LEU A 230 9.40 29.05 -19.46
CA LEU A 230 9.99 30.25 -20.07
C LEU A 230 8.93 31.18 -20.67
N ALA A 231 7.97 30.62 -21.41
CA ALA A 231 6.89 31.40 -22.03
C ALA A 231 5.99 32.07 -20.98
N SER A 232 5.60 31.33 -19.94
CA SER A 232 4.79 31.87 -18.83
C SER A 232 5.55 32.94 -18.04
N GLY A 233 6.84 32.73 -17.75
CA GLY A 233 7.67 33.73 -17.08
C GLY A 233 7.77 35.03 -17.88
N ALA A 234 7.99 34.92 -19.20
CA ALA A 234 8.02 36.10 -20.08
C ALA A 234 6.67 36.84 -20.11
N TYR A 235 5.56 36.10 -20.16
CA TYR A 235 4.21 36.66 -20.15
C TYR A 235 3.92 37.45 -18.86
N TYR A 236 4.21 36.87 -17.69
CA TYR A 236 3.94 37.54 -16.42
C TYR A 236 4.89 38.73 -16.18
N ALA A 237 6.14 38.66 -16.63
CA ALA A 237 7.05 39.80 -16.58
C ALA A 237 6.54 40.99 -17.43
N LEU A 238 6.02 40.73 -18.64
CA LEU A 238 5.40 41.76 -19.47
C LEU A 238 4.15 42.34 -18.80
N LYS A 239 3.33 41.51 -18.15
CA LYS A 239 2.14 41.97 -17.43
C LYS A 239 2.49 42.88 -16.27
N ILE A 240 3.47 42.52 -15.44
CA ILE A 240 3.94 43.36 -14.33
C ILE A 240 4.43 44.71 -14.86
N LYS A 241 5.18 44.72 -15.98
CA LYS A 241 5.63 45.96 -16.61
C LYS A 241 4.46 46.82 -17.10
N GLN A 242 3.44 46.23 -17.72
CA GLN A 242 2.22 46.96 -18.11
C GLN A 242 1.52 47.61 -16.92
N PHE A 243 1.39 46.89 -15.79
CA PHE A 243 0.81 47.45 -14.56
C PHE A 243 1.63 48.61 -13.98
N GLN A 244 2.97 48.54 -14.06
CA GLN A 244 3.86 49.59 -13.58
C GLN A 244 3.85 50.84 -14.49
N ASP A 245 3.75 50.64 -15.80
CA ASP A 245 3.75 51.72 -16.81
C ASP A 245 2.38 52.42 -16.94
N GLY A 246 1.33 51.92 -16.27
CA GLY A 246 0.03 52.61 -16.14
C GLY A 246 -0.85 52.64 -17.39
N PHE A 247 -0.67 51.71 -18.34
CA PHE A 247 -1.47 51.58 -19.56
C PHE A 247 -2.53 50.48 -19.48
#